data_AF-A0A2I4BQQ8-F1
#
_entry.id   AF-A0A2I4BQQ8-F1
#
_cell.length_a   1.000
_cell.length_b   1.000
_cell.length_c   1.000
_cell.angle_alpha   90.00
_cell.angle_beta   90.00
_cell.angle_gamma   90.00
#
_symmetry.space_group_name_H-M   'P 1'
#
loop_
_entity.id
_entity.type
_entity.pdbx_description
1 polymer ?
#
loop_
_entity_poly.entity_id
_entity_poly.type
_entity_poly.pdbx_seq_one_letter_code
_entity_poly.pdbx_strand_id
1 'polypeptide(L)'
;MHSMVVDTFNKSNLLKGTELTSLHLLSEFLSEMYRLTLLTLAVLLYSSPLVTGGKILVFPVDGSHWINMKVIIEELHTRGHEVTVLCPSDPWYIKDDSPYYKAININSPAGFDRDKMESYVLKTLDIRRQGASLWTRLSLVHDLFEQAYLMHKLVLQMVETIFEDEKLMQSLRDAKFDLVLTDPAFGGGVFMAQRLGLPLVFNARWTIQGEGHEPIAPSPFSYVPITGSELSDKMTFTERVKNILYFLFTCVQTWYVVTPNYKPFTHRHINTDIHYMELLQAADIWLMRNDFTFEFPRPTMPNIVYISGFQCKPSKPLSKDLEDFVQSSGEHGVIVMTLGTLVEKLPLDVTEDIAAAFAELPQKVIWRHKGKKPSTLGNNTLLLDWLPQNDLLGHPKTRVFVAHGGTNGIQEAIYHGVPLVGMPLMFDQQDNFFKMEVRGVAKVLDYGTVNKDIFLEALKEVLYEPSYREKMKELSSLHRDQPMKPLDRAMFWIEFVMRHKGAAHLRTESYKMSTIQYYSIDVMAFLLAVIFIAFTVLFSILKLFFIKVFGRKVKKE
;
A
#
# COMPACT_ATOMS: atom_id res chain seq x y z
N MET A 1 28.13 48.72 95.13
CA MET A 1 29.11 47.64 95.30
C MET A 1 28.34 46.32 95.24
N HIS A 2 28.73 45.44 94.32
CA HIS A 2 28.17 44.11 94.02
C HIS A 2 26.73 43.97 93.50
N SER A 3 26.58 44.05 92.17
CA SER A 3 25.79 43.10 91.36
C SER A 3 25.85 43.53 89.88
N MET A 4 27.05 43.47 89.29
CA MET A 4 27.27 43.51 87.84
C MET A 4 28.16 42.31 87.58
N VAL A 5 27.65 41.29 86.88
CA VAL A 5 28.41 40.23 86.14
C VAL A 5 27.49 39.09 85.65
N VAL A 6 26.23 38.98 86.07
CA VAL A 6 25.40 37.81 85.67
C VAL A 6 24.57 37.98 84.38
N ASP A 7 24.30 39.21 83.92
CA ASP A 7 23.34 39.41 82.81
C ASP A 7 23.90 39.35 81.38
N THR A 8 25.22 39.38 81.19
CA THR A 8 25.81 39.43 79.84
C THR A 8 26.14 38.05 79.27
N PHE A 9 26.19 36.99 80.08
CA PHE A 9 26.48 35.63 79.61
C PHE A 9 25.23 34.86 79.12
N ASN A 10 24.04 35.26 79.53
CA ASN A 10 22.79 34.60 79.11
C ASN A 10 22.24 35.10 77.77
N LYS A 11 22.57 36.33 77.33
CA LYS A 11 22.10 36.86 76.04
C LYS A 11 22.88 36.33 74.83
N SER A 12 24.18 36.01 74.95
CA SER A 12 24.93 35.43 73.83
C SER A 12 24.60 33.96 73.57
N ASN A 13 24.23 33.21 74.61
CA ASN A 13 23.80 31.81 74.48
C ASN A 13 22.36 31.69 73.94
N LEU A 14 21.46 32.64 74.27
CA LEU A 14 20.13 32.70 73.66
C LEU A 14 20.20 33.02 72.16
N LEU A 15 21.04 33.99 71.75
CA LEU A 15 21.19 34.37 70.33
C LEU A 15 21.82 33.26 69.48
N LYS A 16 22.86 32.57 69.98
CA LYS A 16 23.43 31.37 69.32
C LYS A 16 22.45 30.21 69.26
N GLY A 17 21.64 30.02 70.31
CA GLY A 17 20.58 29.01 70.33
C GLY A 17 19.55 29.24 69.22
N THR A 18 19.07 30.48 69.07
CA THR A 18 18.12 30.86 68.01
C THR A 18 18.67 30.72 66.60
N GLU A 19 19.93 31.12 66.35
CA GLU A 19 20.58 30.94 65.04
C GLU A 19 20.77 29.46 64.71
N LEU A 20 21.21 28.62 65.66
CA LEU A 20 21.31 27.18 65.44
C LEU A 20 19.96 26.52 65.16
N THR A 21 18.89 26.87 65.89
CA THR A 21 17.54 26.37 65.57
C THR A 21 17.06 26.84 64.20
N SER A 22 17.38 28.06 63.79
CA SER A 22 17.00 28.56 62.46
C SER A 22 17.71 27.83 61.32
N LEU A 23 19.00 27.53 61.48
CA LEU A 23 19.79 26.72 60.55
C LEU A 23 19.34 25.26 60.52
N HIS A 24 18.93 24.71 61.67
CA HIS A 24 18.41 23.35 61.76
C HIS A 24 17.05 23.22 61.06
N LEU A 25 16.13 24.17 61.28
CA LEU A 25 14.84 24.24 60.60
C LEU A 25 15.00 24.43 59.08
N LEU A 26 15.96 25.25 58.64
CA LEU A 26 16.30 25.40 57.22
C LEU A 26 16.85 24.09 56.62
N SER A 27 17.70 23.38 57.35
CA SER A 27 18.23 22.07 56.96
C SER A 27 17.13 21.01 56.86
N GLU A 28 16.21 20.96 57.81
CA GLU A 28 15.06 20.05 57.78
C GLU A 28 14.14 20.36 56.61
N PHE A 29 13.83 21.65 56.40
CA PHE A 29 12.99 22.09 55.29
C PHE A 29 13.61 21.78 53.92
N LEU A 30 14.92 22.02 53.76
CA LEU A 30 15.65 21.63 52.55
C LEU A 30 15.65 20.11 52.35
N SER A 31 15.92 19.34 53.41
CA SER A 31 15.86 17.86 53.36
C SER A 31 14.47 17.36 52.95
N GLU A 32 13.42 17.98 53.44
CA GLU A 32 12.03 17.62 53.13
C GLU A 32 11.68 17.98 51.68
N MET A 33 12.11 19.14 51.18
CA MET A 33 12.00 19.52 49.76
C MET A 33 12.77 18.57 48.83
N TYR A 34 13.98 18.16 49.20
CA TYR A 34 14.75 17.17 48.42
C TYR A 34 14.05 15.81 48.41
N ARG A 35 13.52 15.35 49.54
CA ARG A 35 12.73 14.11 49.61
C ARG A 35 11.48 14.20 48.74
N LEU A 36 10.76 15.32 48.76
CA LEU A 36 9.56 15.51 47.95
C LEU A 36 9.90 15.55 46.46
N THR A 37 11.00 16.19 46.09
CA THR A 37 11.48 16.25 44.70
C THR A 37 11.91 14.87 44.21
N LEU A 38 12.67 14.11 45.02
CA LEU A 38 13.06 12.73 44.71
C LEU A 38 11.85 11.79 44.62
N LEU A 39 10.86 11.95 45.50
CA LEU A 39 9.61 11.18 45.47
C LEU A 39 8.82 11.52 44.20
N THR A 40 8.75 12.79 43.83
CA THR A 40 8.09 13.24 42.59
C THR A 40 8.81 12.70 41.36
N LEU A 41 10.15 12.71 41.34
CA LEU A 41 10.95 12.13 40.27
C LEU A 41 10.76 10.61 40.19
N ALA A 42 10.72 9.91 41.32
CA ALA A 42 10.48 8.48 41.39
C ALA A 42 9.08 8.14 40.90
N VAL A 43 8.06 8.89 41.32
CA VAL A 43 6.68 8.75 40.83
C VAL A 43 6.61 9.03 39.33
N LEU A 44 7.28 10.07 38.82
CA LEU A 44 7.34 10.36 37.38
C LEU A 44 8.04 9.25 36.60
N LEU A 45 9.13 8.67 37.13
CA LEU A 45 9.83 7.54 36.52
C LEU A 45 9.03 6.24 36.57
N TYR A 46 8.24 6.02 37.63
CA TYR A 46 7.36 4.84 37.77
C TYR A 46 6.03 4.97 37.01
N SER A 47 5.54 6.21 36.84
CA SER A 47 4.30 6.52 36.10
C SER A 47 4.54 6.76 34.61
N SER A 48 5.79 6.95 34.20
CA SER A 48 6.17 6.85 32.80
C SER A 48 6.00 5.38 32.39
N PRO A 49 5.10 5.04 31.45
CA PRO A 49 5.14 3.70 30.87
C PRO A 49 6.56 3.48 30.34
N LEU A 50 7.18 2.34 30.66
CA LEU A 50 8.36 1.90 29.92
C LEU A 50 7.89 1.78 28.47
N VAL A 51 8.16 2.79 27.65
CA VAL A 51 7.91 2.73 26.21
C VAL A 51 9.01 1.84 25.65
N THR A 52 8.82 0.53 25.77
CA THR A 52 9.64 -0.43 25.03
C THR A 52 9.18 -0.39 23.59
N GLY A 53 9.92 0.33 22.75
CA GLY A 53 9.76 0.24 21.32
C GLY A 53 9.97 -1.19 20.85
N GLY A 54 9.02 -1.71 20.07
CA GLY A 54 9.20 -2.99 19.38
C GLY A 54 10.30 -2.96 18.31
N LYS A 55 10.82 -4.13 17.97
CA LYS A 55 11.84 -4.34 16.93
C LYS A 55 11.20 -4.90 15.67
N ILE A 56 11.28 -4.18 14.57
CA ILE A 56 10.63 -4.55 13.30
C ILE A 56 11.69 -4.91 12.26
N LEU A 57 11.55 -6.10 11.68
CA LEU A 57 12.29 -6.47 10.48
C LEU A 57 11.48 -6.07 9.24
N VAL A 58 12.08 -5.29 8.35
CA VAL A 58 11.48 -4.85 7.11
C VAL A 58 12.09 -5.58 5.93
N PHE A 59 11.22 -6.20 5.12
CA PHE A 59 11.59 -6.72 3.80
C PHE A 59 10.95 -5.82 2.72
N PRO A 60 11.73 -4.96 2.06
CA PRO A 60 11.19 -3.94 1.16
C PRO A 60 11.01 -4.45 -0.27
N VAL A 61 10.26 -3.67 -1.04
CA VAL A 61 10.29 -3.63 -2.51
C VAL A 61 10.65 -2.19 -2.89
N ASP A 62 11.62 -2.01 -3.79
CA ASP A 62 12.13 -0.67 -4.12
C ASP A 62 11.17 0.12 -5.05
N GLY A 63 11.61 1.27 -5.54
CA GLY A 63 10.81 2.16 -6.38
C GLY A 63 9.71 2.87 -5.58
N SER A 64 8.51 2.95 -6.18
CA SER A 64 7.37 3.63 -5.57
C SER A 64 6.80 2.88 -4.34
N HIS A 65 7.06 1.57 -4.24
CA HIS A 65 6.69 0.75 -3.09
C HIS A 65 7.48 1.19 -1.84
N TRP A 66 8.78 1.35 -1.98
CA TRP A 66 9.64 1.84 -0.90
C TRP A 66 9.29 3.26 -0.46
N ILE A 67 9.08 4.20 -1.39
CA ILE A 67 8.73 5.59 -1.04
C ILE A 67 7.49 5.63 -0.12
N ASN A 68 6.51 4.78 -0.42
CA ASN A 68 5.29 4.66 0.37
C ASN A 68 5.55 3.94 1.71
N MET A 69 6.27 2.81 1.70
CA MET A 69 6.63 2.06 2.91
C MET A 69 7.50 2.88 3.89
N LYS A 70 8.36 3.76 3.37
CA LYS A 70 9.20 4.67 4.15
C LYS A 70 8.39 5.58 5.06
N VAL A 71 7.19 5.99 4.66
CA VAL A 71 6.31 6.80 5.52
C VAL A 71 5.89 6.03 6.78
N ILE A 72 5.60 4.73 6.66
CA ILE A 72 5.30 3.85 7.81
C ILE A 72 6.55 3.69 8.68
N ILE A 73 7.73 3.52 8.07
CA ILE A 73 9.01 3.36 8.79
C ILE A 73 9.38 4.62 9.58
N GLU A 74 9.25 5.80 8.98
CA GLU A 74 9.52 7.08 9.64
C GLU A 74 8.60 7.31 10.85
N GLU A 75 7.32 6.93 10.72
CA GLU A 75 6.36 7.01 11.82
C GLU A 75 6.67 6.00 12.92
N LEU A 76 7.00 4.74 12.58
CA LEU A 76 7.44 3.73 13.55
C LEU A 76 8.65 4.21 14.34
N HIS A 77 9.66 4.76 13.64
CA HIS A 77 10.84 5.34 14.30
C HIS A 77 10.47 6.50 15.23
N THR A 78 9.59 7.41 14.80
CA THR A 78 9.12 8.54 15.61
C THR A 78 8.41 8.07 16.89
N ARG A 79 7.76 6.91 16.84
CA ARG A 79 7.11 6.25 17.99
C ARG A 79 8.07 5.44 18.86
N GLY A 80 9.37 5.49 18.58
CA GLY A 80 10.42 4.84 19.37
C GLY A 80 10.70 3.38 18.99
N HIS A 81 10.16 2.89 17.88
CA HIS A 81 10.44 1.54 17.40
C HIS A 81 11.81 1.43 16.72
N GLU A 82 12.49 0.30 16.92
CA GLU A 82 13.72 -0.03 16.21
C GLU A 82 13.38 -0.72 14.89
N VAL A 83 13.70 -0.10 13.76
CA VAL A 83 13.44 -0.66 12.44
C VAL A 83 14.76 -1.13 11.81
N THR A 84 14.78 -2.36 11.33
CA THR A 84 15.91 -2.92 10.54
C THR A 84 15.42 -3.31 9.15
N VAL A 85 16.09 -2.83 8.10
CA VAL A 85 15.69 -3.04 6.70
C VAL A 85 16.72 -3.95 6.02
N LEU A 86 16.25 -4.98 5.34
CA LEU A 86 17.09 -5.80 4.45
C LEU A 86 17.21 -5.09 3.10
N CYS A 87 18.40 -4.58 2.80
CA CYS A 87 18.66 -3.76 1.63
C CYS A 87 19.34 -4.62 0.54
N PRO A 88 18.76 -4.74 -0.67
CA PRO A 88 19.42 -5.45 -1.77
C PRO A 88 20.65 -4.68 -2.28
N SER A 89 21.47 -5.31 -3.12
CA SER A 89 22.68 -4.69 -3.70
C SER A 89 22.38 -3.70 -4.83
N ASP A 90 21.16 -3.66 -5.36
CA ASP A 90 20.68 -2.78 -6.42
C ASP A 90 19.62 -1.76 -5.93
N PRO A 91 19.85 -1.01 -4.82
CA PRO A 91 18.84 -0.13 -4.28
C PRO A 91 18.68 1.11 -5.16
N TRP A 92 17.44 1.56 -5.30
CA TRP A 92 17.07 2.74 -6.07
C TRP A 92 16.79 3.94 -5.18
N TYR A 93 15.94 3.77 -4.17
CA TYR A 93 15.58 4.80 -3.19
C TYR A 93 15.91 4.42 -1.74
N ILE A 94 16.24 3.15 -1.48
CA ILE A 94 16.70 2.67 -0.17
C ILE A 94 18.12 3.19 0.05
N LYS A 95 18.40 3.74 1.23
CA LYS A 95 19.71 4.31 1.57
C LYS A 95 20.33 3.56 2.74
N ASP A 96 21.62 3.27 2.63
CA ASP A 96 22.36 2.58 3.69
C ASP A 96 22.44 3.43 4.97
N ASP A 97 22.61 4.74 4.80
CA ASP A 97 22.63 5.71 5.90
C ASP A 97 21.26 6.38 6.04
N SER A 98 20.58 6.07 7.14
CA SER A 98 19.27 6.58 7.47
C SER A 98 19.14 6.78 8.99
N PRO A 99 18.64 7.94 9.46
CA PRO A 99 18.34 8.12 10.87
C PRO A 99 17.11 7.32 11.31
N TYR A 100 16.33 6.76 10.39
CA TYR A 100 15.03 6.14 10.68
C TYR A 100 15.08 4.61 10.81
N TYR A 101 16.15 3.98 10.33
CA TYR A 101 16.29 2.52 10.35
C TYR A 101 17.75 2.10 10.23
N LYS A 102 18.04 0.89 10.69
CA LYS A 102 19.32 0.21 10.44
C LYS A 102 19.25 -0.57 9.14
N ALA A 103 20.15 -0.29 8.19
CA ALA A 103 20.28 -1.08 6.96
C ALA A 103 21.13 -2.34 7.20
N ILE A 104 20.72 -3.46 6.60
CA ILE A 104 21.54 -4.66 6.43
C ILE A 104 21.67 -4.92 4.94
N ASN A 105 22.86 -4.71 4.40
CA ASN A 105 23.13 -4.88 2.98
C ASN A 105 23.27 -6.36 2.63
N ILE A 106 22.47 -6.81 1.66
CA ILE A 106 22.48 -8.15 1.12
C ILE A 106 23.28 -8.12 -0.18
N ASN A 107 24.28 -9.00 -0.28
CA ASN A 107 25.11 -9.11 -1.48
C ASN A 107 24.40 -9.88 -2.60
N SER A 108 23.19 -9.46 -2.93
CA SER A 108 22.35 -10.06 -3.98
C SER A 108 21.32 -9.03 -4.44
N PRO A 109 21.05 -8.93 -5.75
CA PRO A 109 20.07 -8.00 -6.28
C PRO A 109 18.64 -8.48 -6.00
N ALA A 110 17.71 -7.54 -5.82
CA ALA A 110 16.27 -7.83 -5.73
C ALA A 110 15.56 -7.77 -7.09
N GLY A 111 16.25 -7.39 -8.16
CA GLY A 111 15.68 -7.34 -9.52
C GLY A 111 14.98 -6.03 -9.85
N PHE A 112 15.27 -4.97 -9.10
CA PHE A 112 14.76 -3.60 -9.29
C PHE A 112 15.81 -2.66 -9.87
N ASP A 113 16.78 -3.22 -10.59
CA ASP A 113 17.81 -2.47 -11.30
C ASP A 113 17.23 -1.35 -12.19
N ARG A 114 17.76 -0.15 -12.01
CA ARG A 114 17.29 1.08 -12.66
C ARG A 114 17.30 0.98 -14.18
N ASP A 115 18.41 0.53 -14.75
CA ASP A 115 18.65 0.57 -16.18
C ASP A 115 17.78 -0.48 -16.90
N LYS A 116 17.62 -1.66 -16.29
CA LYS A 116 16.68 -2.68 -16.77
C LYS A 116 15.24 -2.19 -16.73
N MET A 117 14.84 -1.51 -15.65
CA MET A 117 13.49 -0.94 -15.55
C MET A 117 13.27 0.17 -16.60
N GLU A 118 14.24 1.06 -16.84
CA GLU A 118 14.14 2.06 -17.91
C GLU A 118 14.02 1.40 -19.28
N SER A 119 14.82 0.36 -19.55
CA SER A 119 14.74 -0.39 -20.81
C SER A 119 13.39 -1.07 -21.02
N TYR A 120 12.83 -1.70 -19.98
CA TYR A 120 11.50 -2.29 -20.01
C TYR A 120 10.42 -1.24 -20.33
N VAL A 121 10.49 -0.08 -19.66
CA VAL A 121 9.56 1.03 -19.89
C VAL A 121 9.61 1.48 -21.35
N LEU A 122 10.79 1.74 -21.89
CA LEU A 122 10.94 2.21 -23.27
C LEU A 122 10.40 1.19 -24.27
N LYS A 123 10.74 -0.10 -24.09
CA LYS A 123 10.22 -1.19 -24.93
C LYS A 123 8.68 -1.26 -24.89
N THR A 124 8.09 -1.18 -23.69
CA THR A 124 6.63 -1.17 -23.52
C THR A 124 5.99 0.01 -24.25
N LEU A 125 6.57 1.21 -24.12
CA LEU A 125 6.08 2.40 -24.83
C LEU A 125 6.16 2.22 -26.35
N ASP A 126 7.28 1.74 -26.88
CA ASP A 126 7.47 1.51 -28.32
C ASP A 126 6.46 0.49 -28.87
N ILE A 127 6.19 -0.59 -28.13
CA ILE A 127 5.16 -1.57 -28.50
C ILE A 127 3.79 -0.88 -28.57
N ARG A 128 3.42 -0.06 -27.57
CA ARG A 128 2.13 0.65 -27.57
C ARG A 128 1.96 1.62 -28.73
N ARG A 129 3.03 2.22 -29.23
CA ARG A 129 2.99 3.10 -30.42
C ARG A 129 2.65 2.36 -31.71
N GLN A 130 2.74 1.04 -31.74
CA GLN A 130 2.34 0.22 -32.90
C GLN A 130 0.81 0.06 -33.02
N GLY A 131 0.03 0.65 -32.11
CA GLY A 131 -1.43 0.65 -32.12
C GLY A 131 -2.04 -0.61 -31.48
N ALA A 132 -3.37 -0.71 -31.52
CA ALA A 132 -4.14 -1.70 -30.74
C ALA A 132 -4.28 -3.10 -31.40
N SER A 133 -3.30 -3.55 -32.17
CA SER A 133 -3.36 -4.85 -32.84
C SER A 133 -3.32 -6.02 -31.85
N LEU A 134 -3.83 -7.19 -32.25
CA LEU A 134 -3.71 -8.42 -31.45
C LEU A 134 -2.24 -8.75 -31.15
N TRP A 135 -1.35 -8.52 -32.13
CA TRP A 135 0.09 -8.73 -31.97
C TRP A 135 0.69 -7.80 -30.91
N THR A 136 0.30 -6.53 -30.90
CA THR A 136 0.72 -5.56 -29.89
C THR A 136 0.32 -6.04 -28.49
N ARG A 137 -0.93 -6.49 -28.32
CA ARG A 137 -1.43 -7.01 -27.04
C ARG A 137 -0.65 -8.24 -26.58
N LEU A 138 -0.40 -9.20 -27.48
CA LEU A 138 0.40 -10.39 -27.17
C LEU A 138 1.84 -10.02 -26.81
N SER A 139 2.43 -9.04 -27.49
CA SER A 139 3.78 -8.56 -27.20
C SER A 139 3.89 -7.92 -25.81
N LEU A 140 2.90 -7.09 -25.43
CA LEU A 140 2.84 -6.48 -24.09
C LEU A 140 2.68 -7.54 -22.99
N VAL A 141 1.83 -8.55 -23.22
CA VAL A 141 1.64 -9.67 -22.30
C VAL A 141 2.94 -10.46 -22.12
N HIS A 142 3.62 -10.78 -23.23
CA HIS A 142 4.89 -11.49 -23.19
C HIS A 142 5.95 -10.70 -22.41
N ASP A 143 6.09 -9.41 -22.71
CA ASP A 143 7.05 -8.53 -22.04
C ASP A 143 6.78 -8.42 -20.52
N LEU A 144 5.51 -8.30 -20.13
CA LEU A 144 5.10 -8.31 -18.73
C LEU A 144 5.44 -9.64 -18.04
N PHE A 145 5.18 -10.78 -18.70
CA PHE A 145 5.45 -12.10 -18.13
C PHE A 145 6.94 -12.36 -17.95
N GLU A 146 7.75 -12.00 -18.94
CA GLU A 146 9.21 -12.11 -18.90
C GLU A 146 9.79 -11.28 -17.75
N GLN A 147 9.39 -10.01 -17.65
CA GLN A 147 9.85 -9.11 -16.59
C GLN A 147 9.40 -9.57 -15.21
N ALA A 148 8.14 -9.99 -15.05
CA ALA A 148 7.63 -10.51 -13.78
C ALA A 148 8.35 -11.78 -13.35
N TYR A 149 8.59 -12.72 -14.27
CA TYR A 149 9.32 -13.96 -14.00
C TYR A 149 10.74 -13.66 -13.50
N LEU A 150 11.44 -12.72 -14.14
CA LEU A 150 12.78 -12.31 -13.75
C LEU A 150 12.81 -11.71 -12.35
N MET A 151 11.88 -10.79 -12.03
CA MET A 151 11.80 -10.18 -10.69
C MET A 151 11.51 -11.21 -9.60
N HIS A 152 10.56 -12.12 -9.80
CA HIS A 152 10.29 -13.20 -8.84
C HIS A 152 11.51 -14.08 -8.62
N LYS A 153 12.22 -14.45 -9.69
CA LYS A 153 13.44 -15.26 -9.60
C LYS A 153 14.53 -14.57 -8.79
N LEU A 154 14.80 -13.29 -9.06
CA LEU A 154 15.86 -12.53 -8.39
C LEU A 154 15.55 -12.31 -6.90
N VAL A 155 14.31 -11.99 -6.53
CA VAL A 155 13.91 -11.89 -5.12
C VAL A 155 14.10 -13.22 -4.39
N LEU A 156 13.74 -14.35 -5.00
CA LEU A 156 13.97 -15.66 -4.38
C LEU A 156 15.46 -16.01 -4.26
N GLN A 157 16.29 -15.63 -5.23
CA GLN A 157 17.75 -15.77 -5.14
C GLN A 157 18.34 -14.93 -4.01
N MET A 158 17.81 -13.73 -3.79
CA MET A 158 18.18 -12.91 -2.64
C MET A 158 17.82 -13.59 -1.32
N VAL A 159 16.60 -14.15 -1.20
CA VAL A 159 16.19 -14.90 0.00
C VAL A 159 17.05 -16.15 0.21
N GLU A 160 17.38 -16.88 -0.86
CA GLU A 160 18.30 -18.03 -0.81
C GLU A 160 19.68 -17.62 -0.27
N THR A 161 20.22 -16.50 -0.78
CA THR A 161 21.49 -15.94 -0.32
C THR A 161 21.46 -15.58 1.18
N ILE A 162 20.34 -15.02 1.65
CA ILE A 162 20.15 -14.72 3.08
C ILE A 162 20.11 -16.02 3.89
N PHE A 163 19.37 -17.03 3.43
CA PHE A 163 19.23 -18.30 4.14
C PHE A 163 20.53 -19.10 4.24
N GLU A 164 21.39 -19.00 3.23
CA GLU A 164 22.70 -19.66 3.19
C GLU A 164 23.78 -18.95 4.02
N ASP A 165 23.61 -17.65 4.31
CA ASP A 165 24.51 -16.92 5.22
C ASP A 165 24.17 -17.20 6.68
N GLU A 166 24.81 -18.24 7.23
CA GLU A 166 24.63 -18.66 8.63
C GLU A 166 24.92 -17.56 9.64
N LYS A 167 25.90 -16.68 9.38
CA LYS A 167 26.24 -15.58 10.30
C LYS A 167 25.14 -14.53 10.29
N LEU A 168 24.67 -14.15 9.12
CA LEU A 168 23.55 -13.22 8.98
C LEU A 168 22.29 -13.79 9.62
N MET A 169 21.92 -15.03 9.28
CA MET A 169 20.73 -15.68 9.86
C MET A 169 20.81 -15.81 11.38
N GLN A 170 21.99 -16.10 11.93
CA GLN A 170 22.18 -16.10 13.37
C GLN A 170 21.98 -14.70 13.97
N SER A 171 22.55 -13.66 13.36
CA SER A 171 22.35 -12.28 13.81
C SER A 171 20.88 -11.85 13.78
N LEU A 172 20.12 -12.28 12.76
CA LEU A 172 18.67 -12.01 12.66
C LEU A 172 17.87 -12.72 13.76
N ARG A 173 18.25 -13.96 14.11
CA ARG A 173 17.64 -14.70 15.23
C ARG A 173 17.97 -14.10 16.60
N ASP A 174 19.18 -13.57 16.75
CA ASP A 174 19.66 -12.97 18.00
C ASP A 174 19.14 -11.55 18.22
N ALA A 175 18.75 -10.85 17.15
CA ALA A 175 18.13 -9.53 17.22
C ALA A 175 16.78 -9.51 17.95
N LYS A 176 16.06 -10.65 17.98
CA LYS A 176 14.74 -10.83 18.62
C LYS A 176 13.70 -9.81 18.13
N PHE A 177 13.47 -9.79 16.82
CA PHE A 177 12.39 -9.00 16.22
C PHE A 177 11.01 -9.43 16.74
N ASP A 178 10.07 -8.49 16.78
CA ASP A 178 8.69 -8.69 17.20
C ASP A 178 7.76 -9.07 16.04
N LEU A 179 8.05 -8.60 14.83
CA LEU A 179 7.34 -8.95 13.60
C LEU A 179 8.17 -8.67 12.34
N VAL A 180 7.68 -9.18 11.20
CA VAL A 180 8.11 -8.79 9.86
C VAL A 180 7.07 -7.89 9.22
N LEU A 181 7.50 -6.72 8.73
CA LEU A 181 6.72 -5.83 7.88
C LEU A 181 7.24 -5.95 6.44
N THR A 182 6.40 -6.36 5.49
CA THR A 182 6.84 -6.59 4.10
C THR A 182 5.83 -6.08 3.09
N ASP A 183 6.32 -5.68 1.91
CA ASP A 183 5.48 -5.61 0.72
C ASP A 183 5.36 -7.03 0.11
N PRO A 184 4.15 -7.56 -0.13
CA PRO A 184 3.98 -8.94 -0.58
C PRO A 184 4.10 -9.15 -2.09
N ALA A 185 4.39 -8.11 -2.90
CA ALA A 185 4.42 -8.23 -4.37
C ALA A 185 5.37 -9.33 -4.89
N PHE A 186 6.48 -9.61 -4.17
CA PHE A 186 7.47 -10.63 -4.56
C PHE A 186 7.76 -11.65 -3.46
N GLY A 187 6.97 -11.68 -2.37
CA GLY A 187 6.91 -12.77 -1.39
C GLY A 187 8.13 -13.01 -0.51
N GLY A 188 9.26 -12.32 -0.71
CA GLY A 188 10.50 -12.61 0.04
C GLY A 188 10.36 -12.44 1.57
N GLY A 189 9.66 -11.40 2.03
CA GLY A 189 9.40 -11.19 3.45
C GLY A 189 8.50 -12.25 4.08
N VAL A 190 7.65 -12.93 3.29
CA VAL A 190 6.83 -14.05 3.76
C VAL A 190 7.71 -15.21 4.22
N PHE A 191 8.73 -15.54 3.42
CA PHE A 191 9.69 -16.60 3.77
C PHE A 191 10.56 -16.22 4.96
N MET A 192 10.97 -14.95 5.07
CA MET A 192 11.70 -14.46 6.24
C MET A 192 10.88 -14.61 7.52
N ALA A 193 9.60 -14.23 7.49
CA ALA A 193 8.69 -14.38 8.62
C ALA A 193 8.54 -15.85 9.03
N GLN A 194 8.32 -16.74 8.05
CA GLN A 194 8.22 -18.18 8.28
C GLN A 194 9.51 -18.76 8.88
N ARG A 195 10.68 -18.39 8.35
CA ARG A 195 11.98 -18.92 8.78
C ARG A 195 12.37 -18.44 10.18
N LEU A 196 11.98 -17.21 10.55
CA LEU A 196 12.25 -16.63 11.87
C LEU A 196 11.14 -16.90 12.90
N GLY A 197 10.00 -17.46 12.47
CA GLY A 197 8.84 -17.72 13.33
C GLY A 197 8.18 -16.43 13.85
N LEU A 198 8.11 -15.40 13.00
CA LEU A 198 7.64 -14.07 13.38
C LEU A 198 6.23 -13.78 12.85
N PRO A 199 5.41 -13.01 13.59
CA PRO A 199 4.19 -12.41 13.06
C PRO A 199 4.45 -11.59 11.79
N LEU A 200 3.47 -11.55 10.90
CA LEU A 200 3.62 -11.00 9.54
C LEU A 200 2.58 -9.93 9.26
N VAL A 201 3.05 -8.73 8.94
CA VAL A 201 2.21 -7.60 8.52
C VAL A 201 2.56 -7.20 7.09
N PHE A 202 1.54 -7.07 6.24
CA PHE A 202 1.72 -6.61 4.87
C PHE A 202 1.45 -5.12 4.70
N ASN A 203 2.29 -4.45 3.93
CA ASN A 203 2.00 -3.15 3.30
C ASN A 203 1.42 -3.41 1.88
N ALA A 204 0.21 -3.94 1.82
CA ALA A 204 -0.29 -4.67 0.66
C ALA A 204 -1.01 -3.79 -0.36
N ARG A 205 -0.70 -4.02 -1.64
CA ARG A 205 -1.56 -3.65 -2.78
C ARG A 205 -1.52 -4.78 -3.80
N TRP A 206 -0.30 -5.18 -4.12
CA TRP A 206 0.02 -6.32 -4.96
C TRP A 206 0.58 -7.44 -4.12
N THR A 207 0.31 -8.68 -4.51
CA THR A 207 0.90 -9.90 -4.00
C THR A 207 1.57 -10.64 -5.15
N ILE A 208 2.27 -11.73 -4.84
CA ILE A 208 2.85 -12.62 -5.85
C ILE A 208 1.85 -13.16 -6.87
N GLN A 209 0.53 -13.19 -6.59
CA GLN A 209 -0.49 -13.70 -7.52
C GLN A 209 -1.29 -12.61 -8.24
N GLY A 210 -1.22 -11.36 -7.79
CA GLY A 210 -2.09 -10.30 -8.29
C GLY A 210 -2.56 -9.36 -7.19
N GLU A 211 -3.76 -8.80 -7.34
CA GLU A 211 -4.29 -7.78 -6.43
C GLU A 211 -4.53 -8.37 -5.03
N GLY A 212 -4.17 -7.64 -3.99
CA GLY A 212 -4.06 -8.18 -2.64
C GLY A 212 -5.36 -8.65 -2.00
N HIS A 213 -6.53 -8.29 -2.53
CA HIS A 213 -7.82 -8.73 -2.01
C HIS A 213 -8.19 -10.14 -2.50
N GLU A 214 -7.87 -10.46 -3.75
CA GLU A 214 -8.17 -11.75 -4.40
C GLU A 214 -7.71 -12.98 -3.58
N PRO A 215 -6.49 -13.03 -3.02
CA PRO A 215 -6.04 -14.21 -2.29
C PRO A 215 -6.63 -14.34 -0.88
N ILE A 216 -7.28 -13.32 -0.31
CA ILE A 216 -7.67 -13.33 1.12
C ILE A 216 -9.18 -13.15 1.34
N ALA A 217 -9.91 -12.51 0.43
CA ALA A 217 -11.34 -12.22 0.58
C ALA A 217 -12.16 -12.68 -0.64
N PRO A 218 -13.44 -13.04 -0.46
CA PRO A 218 -14.35 -13.36 -1.55
C PRO A 218 -14.38 -12.24 -2.59
N SER A 219 -14.11 -12.62 -3.84
CA SER A 219 -14.10 -11.70 -4.98
C SER A 219 -15.07 -12.20 -6.07
N PRO A 220 -16.40 -12.02 -5.91
CA PRO A 220 -17.37 -12.57 -6.86
C PRO A 220 -17.25 -11.90 -8.22
N PHE A 221 -16.93 -12.68 -9.26
CA PHE A 221 -16.74 -12.17 -10.63
C PHE A 221 -18.00 -11.58 -11.28
N SER A 222 -19.15 -11.73 -10.62
CA SER A 222 -20.42 -11.14 -11.07
C SER A 222 -20.45 -9.61 -10.95
N TYR A 223 -19.66 -9.02 -10.04
CA TYR A 223 -19.57 -7.57 -9.85
C TYR A 223 -18.19 -7.07 -9.42
N VAL A 224 -17.25 -7.94 -9.05
CA VAL A 224 -15.87 -7.53 -8.77
C VAL A 224 -15.05 -7.66 -10.06
N PRO A 225 -14.59 -6.55 -10.67
CA PRO A 225 -13.78 -6.59 -11.87
C PRO A 225 -12.36 -7.06 -11.55
N ILE A 226 -11.81 -7.93 -12.40
CA ILE A 226 -10.41 -8.34 -12.39
C ILE A 226 -9.56 -7.17 -12.83
N THR A 227 -8.47 -6.90 -12.11
CA THR A 227 -7.62 -5.75 -12.43
C THR A 227 -7.03 -5.89 -13.85
N GLY A 228 -7.11 -4.81 -14.63
CA GLY A 228 -6.68 -4.78 -16.03
C GLY A 228 -7.81 -5.12 -17.01
N SER A 229 -8.98 -5.54 -16.52
CA SER A 229 -10.16 -5.71 -17.38
C SER A 229 -10.81 -4.39 -17.79
N GLU A 230 -10.51 -3.29 -17.08
CA GLU A 230 -11.10 -1.96 -17.32
C GLU A 230 -12.63 -2.04 -17.32
N LEU A 231 -13.18 -2.65 -16.27
CA LEU A 231 -14.61 -2.85 -16.04
C LEU A 231 -15.03 -2.25 -14.70
N SER A 232 -16.30 -1.84 -14.62
CA SER A 232 -16.90 -1.31 -13.38
C SER A 232 -17.56 -2.43 -12.56
N ASP A 233 -18.06 -2.09 -11.38
CA ASP A 233 -18.90 -2.98 -10.56
C ASP A 233 -20.32 -3.20 -11.13
N LYS A 234 -20.66 -2.50 -12.20
CA LYS A 234 -21.92 -2.65 -12.95
C LYS A 234 -21.63 -3.21 -14.33
N MET A 235 -21.62 -4.54 -14.42
CA MET A 235 -21.31 -5.27 -15.65
C MET A 235 -22.55 -5.87 -16.31
N THR A 236 -22.65 -5.73 -17.63
CA THR A 236 -23.52 -6.52 -18.50
C THR A 236 -23.06 -7.98 -18.56
N PHE A 237 -23.85 -8.85 -19.21
CA PHE A 237 -23.45 -10.24 -19.41
C PHE A 237 -22.13 -10.38 -20.17
N THR A 238 -21.97 -9.65 -21.27
CA THR A 238 -20.73 -9.70 -22.08
C THR A 238 -19.52 -9.20 -21.32
N GLU A 239 -19.68 -8.16 -20.50
CA GLU A 239 -18.61 -7.67 -19.62
C GLU A 239 -18.26 -8.68 -18.54
N ARG A 240 -19.23 -9.40 -17.96
CA ARG A 240 -18.94 -10.52 -17.04
C ARG A 240 -18.19 -11.66 -17.73
N VAL A 241 -18.51 -11.95 -18.99
CA VAL A 241 -17.73 -12.93 -19.79
C VAL A 241 -16.29 -12.43 -19.97
N LYS A 242 -16.10 -11.15 -20.35
CA LYS A 242 -14.76 -10.53 -20.43
C LYS A 242 -14.03 -10.64 -19.10
N ASN A 243 -14.70 -10.34 -17.99
CA ASN A 243 -14.13 -10.41 -16.64
C ASN A 243 -13.61 -11.82 -16.31
N ILE A 244 -14.40 -12.86 -16.61
CA ILE A 244 -13.99 -14.26 -16.44
C ILE A 244 -12.79 -14.60 -17.32
N LEU A 245 -12.73 -14.13 -18.57
CA LEU A 245 -11.57 -14.37 -19.43
C LEU A 245 -10.29 -13.73 -18.87
N TYR A 246 -10.39 -12.54 -18.26
CA TYR A 246 -9.27 -11.91 -17.57
C TYR A 246 -8.86 -12.70 -16.32
N PHE A 247 -9.81 -13.24 -15.54
CA PHE A 247 -9.49 -14.14 -14.43
C PHE A 247 -8.76 -15.42 -14.89
N LEU A 248 -9.20 -16.02 -15.99
CA LEU A 248 -8.50 -17.19 -16.54
C LEU A 248 -7.09 -16.82 -17.01
N PHE A 249 -6.91 -15.61 -17.55
CA PHE A 249 -5.61 -15.08 -17.89
C PHE A 249 -4.69 -14.90 -16.66
N THR A 250 -5.19 -14.40 -15.54
CA THR A 250 -4.39 -14.29 -14.29
C THR A 250 -4.03 -15.67 -13.71
N CYS A 251 -4.92 -16.66 -13.84
CA CYS A 251 -4.60 -18.06 -13.52
C CYS A 251 -3.44 -18.60 -14.37
N VAL A 252 -3.47 -18.35 -15.68
CA VAL A 252 -2.40 -18.73 -16.60
C VAL A 252 -1.09 -18.03 -16.23
N GLN A 253 -1.13 -16.73 -15.97
CA GLN A 253 0.04 -15.97 -15.50
C GLN A 253 0.62 -16.61 -14.23
N THR A 254 -0.22 -16.91 -13.23
CA THR A 254 0.22 -17.56 -11.98
C THR A 254 0.87 -18.92 -12.23
N TRP A 255 0.36 -19.70 -13.17
CA TRP A 255 0.95 -21.01 -13.50
C TRP A 255 2.30 -20.88 -14.20
N TYR A 256 2.47 -19.94 -15.13
CA TYR A 256 3.73 -19.81 -15.89
C TYR A 256 4.79 -18.95 -15.21
N VAL A 257 4.39 -17.96 -14.41
CA VAL A 257 5.29 -16.96 -13.83
C VAL A 257 5.58 -17.24 -12.36
N VAL A 258 4.55 -17.50 -11.56
CA VAL A 258 4.66 -17.57 -10.10
C VAL A 258 5.01 -18.98 -9.65
N THR A 259 4.16 -19.95 -9.97
CA THR A 259 4.26 -21.34 -9.51
C THR A 259 5.63 -21.97 -9.77
N PRO A 260 6.29 -21.79 -10.94
CA PRO A 260 7.60 -22.41 -11.21
C PRO A 260 8.73 -21.85 -10.35
N ASN A 261 8.56 -20.66 -9.78
CA ASN A 261 9.53 -20.02 -8.89
C ASN A 261 9.26 -20.40 -7.42
N TYR A 262 8.03 -20.19 -6.94
CA TYR A 262 7.72 -20.29 -5.51
C TYR A 262 7.52 -21.73 -5.02
N LYS A 263 6.96 -22.64 -5.83
CA LYS A 263 6.76 -24.03 -5.41
C LYS A 263 8.09 -24.74 -5.16
N PRO A 264 9.07 -24.76 -6.10
CA PRO A 264 10.36 -25.39 -5.85
C PRO A 264 11.13 -24.72 -4.70
N PHE A 265 11.04 -23.40 -4.56
CA PHE A 265 11.68 -22.69 -3.46
C PHE A 265 11.13 -23.12 -2.10
N THR A 266 9.80 -23.17 -1.95
CA THR A 266 9.12 -23.59 -0.71
C THR A 266 9.49 -25.03 -0.33
N HIS A 267 9.52 -25.93 -1.31
CA HIS A 267 9.91 -27.33 -1.09
C HIS A 267 11.36 -27.48 -0.62
N ARG A 268 12.29 -26.68 -1.15
CA ARG A 268 13.72 -26.75 -0.78
C ARG A 268 14.01 -26.13 0.59
N HIS A 269 13.37 -25.01 0.91
CA HIS A 269 13.80 -24.15 2.03
C HIS A 269 12.83 -24.12 3.23
N ILE A 270 11.57 -24.56 3.04
CA ILE A 270 10.54 -24.51 4.07
C ILE A 270 10.03 -25.93 4.41
N ASN A 271 9.17 -26.49 3.57
CA ASN A 271 8.57 -27.81 3.72
C ASN A 271 7.91 -28.23 2.39
N THR A 272 7.98 -29.52 2.04
CA THR A 272 7.34 -30.09 0.85
C THR A 272 5.82 -30.11 0.91
N ASP A 273 5.24 -30.11 2.11
CA ASP A 273 3.79 -30.28 2.30
C ASP A 273 3.02 -28.95 2.33
N ILE A 274 3.72 -27.82 2.37
CA ILE A 274 3.10 -26.48 2.48
C ILE A 274 3.05 -25.82 1.11
N HIS A 275 1.87 -25.41 0.66
CA HIS A 275 1.76 -24.57 -0.52
C HIS A 275 2.15 -23.12 -0.19
N TYR A 276 2.89 -22.45 -1.07
CA TYR A 276 3.39 -21.09 -0.83
C TYR A 276 2.27 -20.06 -0.55
N MET A 277 1.06 -20.31 -1.04
CA MET A 277 -0.11 -19.45 -0.76
C MET A 277 -0.59 -19.53 0.67
N GLU A 278 -0.42 -20.67 1.35
CA GLU A 278 -0.76 -20.79 2.76
C GLU A 278 0.12 -19.86 3.60
N LEU A 279 1.39 -19.70 3.21
CA LEU A 279 2.32 -18.76 3.85
C LEU A 279 1.89 -17.30 3.63
N LEU A 280 1.46 -16.96 2.40
CA LEU A 280 0.96 -15.63 2.08
C LEU A 280 -0.32 -15.30 2.87
N GLN A 281 -1.30 -16.21 2.86
CA GLN A 281 -2.58 -16.06 3.58
C GLN A 281 -2.42 -16.12 5.10
N ALA A 282 -1.28 -16.60 5.60
CA ALA A 282 -1.00 -16.66 7.03
C ALA A 282 -0.67 -15.30 7.67
N ALA A 283 -0.53 -14.22 6.88
CA ALA A 283 -0.29 -12.89 7.41
C ALA A 283 -1.36 -12.45 8.42
N ASP A 284 -0.90 -11.85 9.52
CA ASP A 284 -1.71 -11.43 10.65
C ASP A 284 -2.58 -10.22 10.28
N ILE A 285 -2.00 -9.24 9.57
CA ILE A 285 -2.70 -8.02 9.12
C ILE A 285 -2.29 -7.66 7.70
N TRP A 286 -3.30 -7.31 6.89
CA TRP A 286 -3.17 -6.79 5.54
C TRP A 286 -3.45 -5.29 5.54
N LEU A 287 -2.41 -4.46 5.63
CA LEU A 287 -2.56 -3.02 5.48
C LEU A 287 -2.75 -2.69 3.98
N MET A 288 -3.99 -2.63 3.54
CA MET A 288 -4.34 -2.39 2.15
C MET A 288 -4.14 -0.93 1.79
N ARG A 289 -3.27 -0.66 0.82
CA ARG A 289 -2.93 0.70 0.33
C ARG A 289 -4.00 1.30 -0.58
N ASN A 290 -5.25 0.89 -0.44
CA ASN A 290 -6.40 1.39 -1.19
C ASN A 290 -7.60 1.53 -0.25
N ASP A 291 -8.68 2.12 -0.76
CA ASP A 291 -9.99 2.21 -0.11
C ASP A 291 -11.07 2.26 -1.20
N PHE A 292 -12.33 2.45 -0.82
CA PHE A 292 -13.46 2.48 -1.74
C PHE A 292 -13.71 3.85 -2.39
N THR A 293 -12.95 4.89 -2.01
CA THR A 293 -12.92 6.13 -2.80
C THR A 293 -12.14 5.92 -4.09
N PHE A 294 -11.18 4.98 -4.07
CA PHE A 294 -10.42 4.58 -5.25
C PHE A 294 -10.95 3.28 -5.92
N GLU A 295 -11.20 2.23 -5.14
CA GLU A 295 -11.67 0.91 -5.60
C GLU A 295 -13.20 0.79 -5.57
N PHE A 296 -13.75 -0.22 -6.24
CA PHE A 296 -15.17 -0.56 -6.11
C PHE A 296 -15.46 -1.33 -4.81
N PRO A 297 -16.64 -1.14 -4.17
CA PRO A 297 -17.03 -1.89 -2.98
C PRO A 297 -17.04 -3.42 -3.20
N ARG A 298 -16.50 -4.17 -2.24
CA ARG A 298 -16.40 -5.64 -2.27
C ARG A 298 -16.30 -6.24 -0.86
N PRO A 299 -16.54 -7.56 -0.68
CA PRO A 299 -16.43 -8.23 0.61
C PRO A 299 -15.00 -8.12 1.17
N THR A 300 -14.87 -8.04 2.49
CA THR A 300 -13.56 -7.90 3.16
C THR A 300 -13.45 -8.79 4.40
N MET A 301 -12.21 -9.04 4.83
CA MET A 301 -11.90 -9.86 6.01
C MET A 301 -11.53 -9.00 7.23
N PRO A 302 -11.72 -9.50 8.46
CA PRO A 302 -11.41 -8.74 9.68
C PRO A 302 -9.95 -8.33 9.82
N ASN A 303 -9.01 -9.06 9.21
CA ASN A 303 -7.59 -8.74 9.19
C ASN A 303 -7.16 -7.84 8.02
N ILE A 304 -8.10 -7.34 7.21
CA ILE A 304 -7.84 -6.36 6.16
C ILE A 304 -8.12 -4.96 6.68
N VAL A 305 -7.09 -4.13 6.64
CA VAL A 305 -7.13 -2.75 7.16
C VAL A 305 -6.81 -1.79 6.01
N TYR A 306 -7.84 -1.08 5.54
CA TYR A 306 -7.65 -0.07 4.50
C TYR A 306 -6.94 1.17 5.07
N ILE A 307 -5.84 1.55 4.44
CA ILE A 307 -4.98 2.68 4.82
C ILE A 307 -4.72 3.61 3.64
N SER A 308 -5.59 3.64 2.61
CA SER A 308 -5.49 4.58 1.48
C SER A 308 -5.14 6.00 1.91
N GLY A 309 -4.23 6.65 1.17
CA GLY A 309 -3.86 8.04 1.41
C GLY A 309 -3.01 8.26 2.66
N PHE A 310 -2.48 7.22 3.31
CA PHE A 310 -1.61 7.38 4.50
C PHE A 310 -0.33 8.19 4.24
N GLN A 311 0.14 8.24 2.99
CA GLN A 311 1.25 9.07 2.55
C GLN A 311 0.87 10.54 2.37
N CYS A 312 -0.42 10.84 2.20
CA CYS A 312 -0.90 12.19 1.91
C CYS A 312 -0.77 13.07 3.16
N LYS A 313 -0.33 14.31 2.97
CA LYS A 313 -0.12 15.28 4.06
C LYS A 313 -0.73 16.62 3.67
N PRO A 314 -1.14 17.45 4.64
CA PRO A 314 -1.44 18.85 4.36
C PRO A 314 -0.26 19.50 3.62
N SER A 315 -0.56 20.35 2.65
CA SER A 315 0.48 21.05 1.89
C SER A 315 1.31 21.95 2.79
N LYS A 316 2.62 21.96 2.56
CA LYS A 316 3.56 22.91 3.15
C LYS A 316 3.73 24.12 2.22
N PRO A 317 4.17 25.27 2.74
CA PRO A 317 4.54 26.40 1.90
C PRO A 317 5.59 26.02 0.86
N LEU A 318 5.40 26.47 -0.38
CA LEU A 318 6.36 26.27 -1.46
C LEU A 318 7.61 27.13 -1.24
N SER A 319 8.71 26.79 -1.93
CA SER A 319 9.85 27.70 -1.99
C SER A 319 9.43 29.02 -2.64
N LYS A 320 10.08 30.12 -2.26
CA LYS A 320 9.72 31.46 -2.74
C LYS A 320 9.64 31.53 -4.27
N ASP A 321 10.63 31.00 -4.97
CA ASP A 321 10.67 31.05 -6.44
C ASP A 321 9.51 30.26 -7.08
N LEU A 322 9.13 29.13 -6.48
CA LEU A 322 8.03 28.31 -6.96
C LEU A 322 6.68 28.96 -6.65
N GLU A 323 6.55 29.55 -5.46
CA GLU A 323 5.37 30.33 -5.07
C GLU A 323 5.18 31.53 -6.01
N ASP A 324 6.22 32.31 -6.27
CA ASP A 324 6.17 33.47 -7.18
C ASP A 324 5.73 33.04 -8.59
N PHE A 325 6.26 31.90 -9.09
CA PHE A 325 5.82 31.34 -10.36
C PHE A 325 4.35 30.92 -10.35
N VAL A 326 3.90 30.23 -9.29
CA VAL A 326 2.50 29.80 -9.14
C VAL A 326 1.57 31.01 -9.06
N GLN A 327 1.93 32.06 -8.32
CA GLN A 327 1.11 33.27 -8.19
C GLN A 327 1.04 34.07 -9.49
N SER A 328 2.10 34.02 -10.31
CA SER A 328 2.10 34.64 -11.64
C SER A 328 1.05 34.06 -12.62
N SER A 329 0.38 32.96 -12.25
CA SER A 329 -0.73 32.38 -13.03
C SER A 329 -2.04 33.17 -12.98
N GLY A 330 -2.14 34.18 -12.10
CA GLY A 330 -3.35 35.00 -11.99
C GLY A 330 -4.60 34.15 -11.69
N GLU A 331 -5.70 34.41 -12.39
CA GLU A 331 -6.96 33.69 -12.19
C GLU A 331 -6.98 32.29 -12.83
N HIS A 332 -6.14 32.07 -13.85
CA HIS A 332 -6.10 30.83 -14.62
C HIS A 332 -5.59 29.64 -13.80
N GLY A 333 -4.70 29.88 -12.84
CA GLY A 333 -4.14 28.84 -11.99
C GLY A 333 -3.08 27.99 -12.68
N VAL A 334 -2.75 26.85 -12.06
CA VAL A 334 -1.61 26.01 -12.48
C VAL A 334 -2.02 24.59 -12.84
N ILE A 335 -1.29 24.04 -13.81
CA ILE A 335 -1.30 22.62 -14.18
C ILE A 335 -0.01 22.00 -13.63
N VAL A 336 -0.15 20.87 -12.94
CA VAL A 336 1.00 20.08 -12.46
C VAL A 336 1.11 18.84 -13.34
N MET A 337 2.31 18.49 -13.79
CA MET A 337 2.54 17.29 -14.60
C MET A 337 3.71 16.46 -14.08
N THR A 338 3.49 15.17 -13.86
CA THR A 338 4.57 14.19 -13.66
C THR A 338 4.13 12.77 -13.99
N LEU A 339 5.08 11.97 -14.48
CA LEU A 339 4.86 10.57 -14.88
C LEU A 339 5.44 9.57 -13.87
N GLY A 340 5.61 10.02 -12.62
CA GLY A 340 6.04 9.18 -11.51
C GLY A 340 7.54 8.91 -11.50
N THR A 341 7.95 7.91 -10.74
CA THR A 341 9.37 7.64 -10.44
C THR A 341 10.08 6.84 -11.53
N LEU A 342 9.33 6.04 -12.30
CA LEU A 342 9.88 5.16 -13.34
C LEU A 342 10.08 5.88 -14.67
N VAL A 343 9.25 6.88 -14.97
CA VAL A 343 9.29 7.60 -16.25
C VAL A 343 9.85 8.99 -16.02
N GLU A 344 11.14 9.15 -16.30
CA GLU A 344 11.84 10.43 -16.16
C GLU A 344 11.73 11.30 -17.42
N LYS A 345 11.50 10.69 -18.58
CA LYS A 345 11.37 11.33 -19.90
C LYS A 345 10.46 10.52 -20.81
N LEU A 346 9.79 11.21 -21.73
CA LEU A 346 9.08 10.60 -22.86
C LEU A 346 9.92 10.75 -24.14
N PRO A 347 9.58 10.03 -25.23
CA PRO A 347 10.12 10.31 -26.55
C PRO A 347 9.98 11.79 -26.93
N LEU A 348 10.95 12.29 -27.70
CA LEU A 348 11.07 13.72 -27.98
C LEU A 348 9.83 14.26 -28.69
N ASP A 349 9.31 13.55 -29.68
CA ASP A 349 8.12 13.94 -30.42
C ASP A 349 6.87 14.07 -29.55
N VAL A 350 6.63 13.11 -28.64
CA VAL A 350 5.54 13.21 -27.66
C VAL A 350 5.75 14.39 -26.70
N THR A 351 7.00 14.61 -26.29
CA THR A 351 7.38 15.72 -25.41
C THR A 351 7.17 17.09 -26.09
N GLU A 352 7.48 17.21 -27.39
CA GLU A 352 7.26 18.41 -28.20
C GLU A 352 5.75 18.69 -28.37
N ASP A 353 4.94 17.66 -28.60
CA ASP A 353 3.48 17.80 -28.71
C ASP A 353 2.84 18.28 -27.39
N ILE A 354 3.24 17.68 -26.26
CA ILE A 354 2.79 18.08 -24.92
C ILE A 354 3.21 19.52 -24.61
N ALA A 355 4.46 19.88 -24.88
CA ALA A 355 4.98 21.23 -24.67
C ALA A 355 4.26 22.27 -25.55
N ALA A 356 3.97 21.93 -26.81
CA ALA A 356 3.23 22.78 -27.73
C ALA A 356 1.79 23.02 -27.26
N ALA A 357 1.12 21.97 -26.76
CA ALA A 357 -0.22 22.10 -26.19
C ALA A 357 -0.24 22.99 -24.94
N PHE A 358 0.73 22.80 -24.03
CA PHE A 358 0.86 23.67 -22.86
C PHE A 358 1.10 25.13 -23.23
N ALA A 359 1.87 25.41 -24.27
CA ALA A 359 2.16 26.77 -24.72
C ALA A 359 0.92 27.56 -25.18
N GLU A 360 -0.17 26.88 -25.56
CA GLU A 360 -1.44 27.52 -25.96
C GLU A 360 -2.35 27.88 -24.79
N LEU A 361 -2.04 27.40 -23.59
CA LEU A 361 -2.89 27.58 -22.42
C LEU A 361 -2.44 28.80 -21.60
N PRO A 362 -3.40 29.59 -21.05
CA PRO A 362 -3.07 30.72 -20.18
C PRO A 362 -2.59 30.28 -18.79
N GLN A 363 -2.78 29.01 -18.41
CA GLN A 363 -2.29 28.44 -17.16
C GLN A 363 -0.75 28.43 -17.12
N LYS A 364 -0.19 28.55 -15.91
CA LYS A 364 1.21 28.18 -15.68
C LYS A 364 1.31 26.66 -15.54
N VAL A 365 2.39 26.09 -16.05
CA VAL A 365 2.62 24.65 -16.02
C VAL A 365 3.87 24.36 -15.24
N ILE A 366 3.79 23.42 -14.30
CA ILE A 366 4.93 22.92 -13.55
C ILE A 366 5.08 21.44 -13.90
N TRP A 367 6.16 21.10 -14.58
CA TRP A 367 6.34 19.79 -15.20
C TRP A 367 7.65 19.16 -14.77
N ARG A 368 7.56 17.95 -14.19
CA ARG A 368 8.74 17.10 -13.99
C ARG A 368 9.19 16.47 -15.30
N HIS A 369 10.36 16.85 -15.79
CA HIS A 369 10.96 16.31 -17.00
C HIS A 369 12.48 16.35 -16.93
N LYS A 370 13.14 15.20 -17.08
CA LYS A 370 14.61 15.08 -17.10
C LYS A 370 15.16 14.80 -18.51
N GLY A 371 14.31 14.81 -19.53
CA GLY A 371 14.74 14.63 -20.92
C GLY A 371 15.31 15.91 -21.53
N LYS A 372 15.59 15.85 -22.84
CA LYS A 372 15.94 17.05 -23.61
C LYS A 372 14.80 18.08 -23.50
N LYS A 373 15.14 19.35 -23.25
CA LYS A 373 14.17 20.45 -23.25
C LYS A 373 13.50 20.54 -24.64
N PRO A 374 12.17 20.41 -24.74
CA PRO A 374 11.46 20.53 -26.01
C PRO A 374 11.60 21.95 -26.58
N SER A 375 11.70 22.03 -27.90
CA SER A 375 11.82 23.29 -28.66
C SER A 375 10.52 24.09 -28.70
N THR A 376 9.37 23.43 -28.54
CA THR A 376 8.03 24.04 -28.47
C THR A 376 7.64 24.52 -27.06
N LEU A 377 8.56 24.47 -26.08
CA LEU A 377 8.26 24.86 -24.71
C LEU A 377 7.89 26.34 -24.58
N GLY A 378 6.65 26.61 -24.15
CA GLY A 378 6.16 27.96 -23.88
C GLY A 378 6.73 28.60 -22.62
N ASN A 379 6.75 29.93 -22.58
CA ASN A 379 7.19 30.73 -21.42
C ASN A 379 6.31 30.56 -20.16
N ASN A 380 5.17 29.90 -20.29
CA ASN A 380 4.26 29.57 -19.19
C ASN A 380 4.65 28.27 -18.47
N THR A 381 5.66 27.52 -18.95
CA THR A 381 6.03 26.21 -18.42
C THR A 381 7.39 26.24 -17.70
N LEU A 382 7.41 25.75 -16.46
CA LEU A 382 8.60 25.53 -15.65
C LEU A 382 8.91 24.02 -15.61
N LEU A 383 10.12 23.66 -16.03
CA LEU A 383 10.63 22.29 -15.94
C LEU A 383 11.42 22.11 -14.64
N LEU A 384 11.20 20.98 -13.96
CA LEU A 384 11.89 20.61 -12.72
C LEU A 384 12.37 19.15 -12.75
N ASP A 385 13.47 18.86 -12.06
CA ASP A 385 13.96 17.48 -11.89
C ASP A 385 13.13 16.70 -10.86
N TRP A 386 12.57 17.42 -9.88
CA TRP A 386 11.77 16.88 -8.80
C TRP A 386 10.65 17.85 -8.41
N LEU A 387 9.47 17.30 -8.10
CA LEU A 387 8.31 18.08 -7.69
C LEU A 387 8.03 17.91 -6.20
N PRO A 388 7.77 19.00 -5.46
CA PRO A 388 7.03 18.91 -4.20
C PRO A 388 5.55 18.62 -4.51
N GLN A 389 5.27 17.43 -5.06
CA GLN A 389 3.96 17.05 -5.65
C GLN A 389 2.81 17.27 -4.66
N ASN A 390 2.93 16.75 -3.44
CA ASN A 390 1.92 16.94 -2.39
C ASN A 390 1.59 18.42 -2.16
N ASP A 391 2.61 19.27 -2.08
CA ASP A 391 2.45 20.68 -1.75
C ASP A 391 1.86 21.47 -2.92
N LEU A 392 2.28 21.14 -4.15
CA LEU A 392 1.70 21.68 -5.37
C LEU A 392 0.23 21.26 -5.54
N LEU A 393 -0.11 19.99 -5.33
CA LEU A 393 -1.49 19.52 -5.42
C LEU A 393 -2.37 20.18 -4.36
N GLY A 394 -1.86 20.38 -3.15
CA GLY A 394 -2.57 21.09 -2.09
C GLY A 394 -2.55 22.62 -2.21
N HIS A 395 -2.00 23.18 -3.28
CA HIS A 395 -1.97 24.63 -3.47
C HIS A 395 -3.31 25.15 -4.07
N PRO A 396 -3.90 26.24 -3.55
CA PRO A 396 -5.22 26.73 -4.00
C PRO A 396 -5.31 27.14 -5.48
N LYS A 397 -4.18 27.43 -6.13
CA LYS A 397 -4.11 27.76 -7.57
C LYS A 397 -4.09 26.52 -8.47
N THR A 398 -3.88 25.32 -7.94
CA THR A 398 -3.84 24.11 -8.76
C THR A 398 -5.23 23.80 -9.31
N ARG A 399 -5.26 23.45 -10.61
CA ARG A 399 -6.50 23.19 -11.35
C ARG A 399 -6.57 21.77 -11.87
N VAL A 400 -5.48 21.28 -12.43
CA VAL A 400 -5.42 19.95 -13.06
C VAL A 400 -4.09 19.29 -12.73
N PHE A 401 -4.15 17.98 -12.51
CA PHE A 401 -2.98 17.13 -12.41
C PHE A 401 -2.89 16.19 -13.62
N VAL A 402 -1.84 16.36 -14.42
CA VAL A 402 -1.50 15.44 -15.51
C VAL A 402 -0.62 14.33 -14.95
N ALA A 403 -1.12 13.09 -14.97
CA ALA A 403 -0.48 11.98 -14.28
C ALA A 403 -0.46 10.69 -15.11
N HIS A 404 0.50 9.82 -14.81
CA HIS A 404 0.63 8.48 -15.40
C HIS A 404 -0.28 7.41 -14.78
N GLY A 405 -0.98 7.68 -13.68
CA GLY A 405 -1.94 6.72 -13.10
C GLY A 405 -1.39 5.78 -12.04
N GLY A 406 -0.18 6.04 -11.53
CA GLY A 406 0.33 5.36 -10.34
C GLY A 406 -0.53 5.67 -9.10
N THR A 407 -0.79 4.65 -8.28
CA THR A 407 -1.73 4.73 -7.14
C THR A 407 -1.42 5.86 -6.16
N ASN A 408 -0.14 6.10 -5.85
CA ASN A 408 0.26 7.17 -4.93
C ASN A 408 -0.18 8.56 -5.42
N GLY A 409 0.04 8.86 -6.72
CA GLY A 409 -0.31 10.14 -7.31
C GLY A 409 -1.83 10.34 -7.42
N ILE A 410 -2.57 9.27 -7.73
CA ILE A 410 -4.05 9.33 -7.72
C ILE A 410 -4.57 9.61 -6.31
N GLN A 411 -4.03 8.96 -5.29
CA GLN A 411 -4.45 9.20 -3.91
C GLN A 411 -4.15 10.62 -3.44
N GLU A 412 -2.99 11.18 -3.79
CA GLU A 412 -2.70 12.59 -3.49
C GLU A 412 -3.65 13.55 -4.23
N ALA A 413 -4.02 13.22 -5.48
CA ALA A 413 -5.00 13.98 -6.24
C ALA A 413 -6.39 13.95 -5.58
N ILE A 414 -6.85 12.77 -5.16
CA ILE A 414 -8.10 12.59 -4.41
C ILE A 414 -8.03 13.38 -3.10
N TYR A 415 -6.95 13.23 -2.33
CA TYR A 415 -6.77 13.91 -1.05
C TYR A 415 -6.86 15.44 -1.18
N HIS A 416 -6.24 16.02 -2.22
CA HIS A 416 -6.25 17.47 -2.44
C HIS A 416 -7.42 17.96 -3.31
N GLY A 417 -8.27 17.07 -3.83
CA GLY A 417 -9.43 17.44 -4.64
C GLY A 417 -9.07 18.01 -6.01
N VAL A 418 -8.00 17.53 -6.64
CA VAL A 418 -7.49 18.01 -7.94
C VAL A 418 -7.84 17.02 -9.06
N PRO A 419 -8.66 17.41 -10.06
CA PRO A 419 -9.04 16.51 -11.14
C PRO A 419 -7.87 16.16 -12.07
N LEU A 420 -8.04 15.08 -12.82
CA LEU A 420 -6.94 14.40 -13.52
C LEU A 420 -7.06 14.47 -15.05
N VAL A 421 -5.93 14.66 -15.71
CA VAL A 421 -5.74 14.21 -17.11
C VAL A 421 -4.77 13.05 -17.08
N GLY A 422 -5.25 11.88 -17.47
CA GLY A 422 -4.52 10.64 -17.36
C GLY A 422 -3.78 10.27 -18.64
N MET A 423 -2.52 9.89 -18.50
CA MET A 423 -1.70 9.31 -19.56
C MET A 423 -1.09 8.01 -19.06
N PRO A 424 -1.90 6.93 -18.94
CA PRO A 424 -1.41 5.63 -18.49
C PRO A 424 -0.36 5.09 -19.44
N LEU A 425 0.74 4.55 -18.90
CA LEU A 425 1.90 4.12 -19.65
C LEU A 425 2.10 2.60 -19.58
N MET A 426 1.92 1.99 -18.41
CA MET A 426 2.26 0.59 -18.15
C MET A 426 1.55 0.03 -16.91
N PHE A 427 1.70 -1.28 -16.67
CA PHE A 427 1.19 -1.99 -15.49
C PHE A 427 -0.31 -1.76 -15.25
N ASP A 428 -0.70 -1.37 -14.04
CA ASP A 428 -2.06 -1.18 -13.56
C ASP A 428 -2.64 0.20 -13.87
N GLN A 429 -1.88 1.07 -14.54
CA GLN A 429 -2.21 2.48 -14.69
C GLN A 429 -3.50 2.72 -15.49
N GLN A 430 -3.73 1.92 -16.53
CA GLN A 430 -4.96 1.98 -17.34
C GLN A 430 -6.18 1.69 -16.47
N ASP A 431 -6.15 0.61 -15.67
CA ASP A 431 -7.25 0.21 -14.79
C ASP A 431 -7.49 1.23 -13.68
N ASN A 432 -6.41 1.77 -13.11
CA ASN A 432 -6.47 2.84 -12.11
C ASN A 432 -7.17 4.09 -12.67
N PHE A 433 -6.86 4.47 -13.91
CA PHE A 433 -7.50 5.62 -14.56
C PHE A 433 -8.94 5.34 -15.01
N PHE A 434 -9.23 4.13 -15.47
CA PHE A 434 -10.60 3.71 -15.77
C PHE A 434 -11.52 3.92 -14.56
N LYS A 435 -11.06 3.55 -13.35
CA LYS A 435 -11.82 3.79 -12.10
C LYS A 435 -12.08 5.28 -11.82
N MET A 436 -11.15 6.16 -12.21
CA MET A 436 -11.29 7.62 -12.05
C MET A 436 -12.20 8.23 -13.12
N GLU A 437 -12.17 7.69 -14.34
CA GLU A 437 -13.08 8.08 -15.42
C GLU A 437 -14.52 7.68 -15.11
N VAL A 438 -14.75 6.46 -14.61
CA VAL A 438 -16.09 6.01 -14.13
C VAL A 438 -16.64 6.92 -13.03
N ARG A 439 -15.77 7.48 -12.18
CA ARG A 439 -16.13 8.48 -11.16
C ARG A 439 -16.30 9.88 -11.72
N GLY A 440 -15.97 10.11 -12.98
CA GLY A 440 -16.06 11.41 -13.64
C GLY A 440 -15.05 12.45 -13.13
N VAL A 441 -13.90 12.01 -12.62
CA VAL A 441 -12.85 12.90 -12.07
C VAL A 441 -11.56 12.88 -12.90
N ALA A 442 -11.54 12.12 -14.01
CA ALA A 442 -10.41 12.03 -14.92
C ALA A 442 -10.84 11.96 -16.39
N LYS A 443 -10.05 12.58 -17.26
CA LYS A 443 -10.05 12.31 -18.70
C LYS A 443 -8.84 11.46 -19.05
N VAL A 444 -9.02 10.32 -19.72
CA VAL A 444 -7.93 9.37 -19.98
C VAL A 444 -7.50 9.42 -21.44
N LEU A 445 -6.20 9.56 -21.67
CA LEU A 445 -5.58 9.60 -22.99
C LEU A 445 -4.93 8.27 -23.32
N ASP A 446 -5.02 7.86 -24.59
CA ASP A 446 -4.23 6.75 -25.09
C ASP A 446 -2.86 7.23 -25.57
N TYR A 447 -1.80 6.76 -24.91
CA TYR A 447 -0.42 7.03 -25.30
C TYR A 447 -0.12 6.66 -26.75
N GLY A 448 -0.77 5.63 -27.31
CA GLY A 448 -0.52 5.19 -28.69
C GLY A 448 -0.98 6.20 -29.75
N THR A 449 -1.89 7.11 -29.40
CA THR A 449 -2.52 8.04 -30.35
C THR A 449 -2.42 9.50 -29.92
N VAL A 450 -1.91 9.78 -28.72
CA VAL A 450 -1.78 11.14 -28.20
C VAL A 450 -0.94 12.01 -29.13
N ASN A 451 -1.45 13.21 -29.38
CA ASN A 451 -0.75 14.28 -30.07
C ASN A 451 -1.11 15.61 -29.40
N LYS A 452 -0.56 16.71 -29.92
CA LYS A 452 -0.82 18.06 -29.41
C LYS A 452 -2.31 18.37 -29.26
N ASP A 453 -3.11 18.13 -30.30
CA ASP A 453 -4.52 18.55 -30.34
C ASP A 453 -5.38 17.74 -29.37
N ILE A 454 -5.20 16.41 -29.34
CA ILE A 454 -5.89 15.51 -28.41
C ILE A 454 -5.55 15.86 -26.96
N PHE A 455 -4.27 16.12 -26.67
CA PHE A 455 -3.82 16.47 -25.34
C PHE A 455 -4.36 17.84 -24.90
N LEU A 456 -4.36 18.82 -25.79
CA LEU A 456 -4.92 20.15 -25.54
C LEU A 456 -6.44 20.10 -25.31
N GLU A 457 -7.17 19.30 -26.09
CA GLU A 457 -8.61 19.13 -25.92
C GLU A 457 -8.94 18.53 -24.55
N ALA A 458 -8.26 17.45 -24.15
CA ALA A 458 -8.45 16.84 -22.84
C ALA A 458 -8.13 17.79 -21.68
N LEU A 459 -7.08 18.62 -21.81
CA LEU A 459 -6.78 19.66 -20.83
C LEU A 459 -7.90 20.69 -20.74
N LYS A 460 -8.37 21.21 -21.88
CA LYS A 460 -9.47 22.19 -21.92
C LYS A 460 -10.74 21.61 -21.30
N GLU A 461 -11.07 20.36 -21.61
CA GLU A 461 -12.22 19.67 -21.03
C GLU A 461 -12.12 19.64 -19.49
N VAL A 462 -11.04 19.11 -18.92
CA VAL A 462 -10.90 19.01 -17.46
C VAL A 462 -10.74 20.37 -16.77
N LEU A 463 -10.13 21.35 -17.44
CA LEU A 463 -9.96 22.71 -16.91
C LEU A 463 -11.27 23.49 -16.81
N TYR A 464 -12.14 23.33 -17.81
CA TYR A 464 -13.28 24.23 -18.01
C TYR A 464 -14.64 23.57 -17.77
N GLU A 465 -14.76 22.24 -17.80
CA GLU A 465 -15.98 21.54 -17.41
C GLU A 465 -16.07 21.42 -15.87
N PRO A 466 -17.00 22.13 -15.20
CA PRO A 466 -17.02 22.21 -13.74
C PRO A 466 -17.19 20.86 -13.04
N SER A 467 -17.87 19.92 -13.71
CA SER A 467 -18.23 18.62 -13.15
C SER A 467 -17.02 17.80 -12.66
N TYR A 468 -15.87 17.89 -13.34
CA TYR A 468 -14.63 17.21 -12.92
C TYR A 468 -14.18 17.69 -11.55
N ARG A 469 -14.17 19.01 -11.34
CA ARG A 469 -13.71 19.62 -10.09
C ARG A 469 -14.72 19.41 -8.96
N GLU A 470 -16.01 19.48 -9.25
CA GLU A 470 -17.08 19.25 -8.27
C GLU A 470 -17.05 17.82 -7.76
N LYS A 471 -17.02 16.83 -8.66
CA LYS A 471 -16.94 15.41 -8.30
C LYS A 471 -15.64 15.08 -7.57
N MET A 472 -14.52 15.69 -7.96
CA MET A 472 -13.25 15.44 -7.27
C MET A 472 -13.22 16.04 -5.85
N LYS A 473 -13.88 17.18 -5.62
CA LYS A 473 -14.08 17.73 -4.27
C LYS A 473 -14.98 16.85 -3.41
N GLU A 474 -16.06 16.32 -3.98
CA GLU A 474 -16.91 15.35 -3.29
C GLU A 474 -16.11 14.11 -2.88
N LEU A 475 -15.34 13.55 -3.82
CA LEU A 475 -14.50 12.38 -3.58
C LEU A 475 -13.41 12.66 -2.53
N SER A 476 -12.80 13.83 -2.57
CA SER A 476 -11.84 14.30 -1.55
C SER A 476 -12.47 14.38 -0.16
N SER A 477 -13.69 14.92 -0.06
CA SER A 477 -14.44 15.01 1.19
C SER A 477 -14.68 13.62 1.78
N LEU A 478 -15.13 12.66 0.97
CA LEU A 478 -15.34 11.27 1.38
C LEU A 478 -14.02 10.60 1.81
N HIS A 479 -12.94 10.83 1.06
CA HIS A 479 -11.65 10.22 1.36
C HIS A 479 -11.07 10.72 2.69
N ARG A 480 -11.28 12.00 3.02
CA ARG A 480 -10.74 12.63 4.23
C ARG A 480 -11.62 12.44 5.47
N ASP A 481 -12.91 12.20 5.29
CA ASP A 481 -13.86 11.98 6.38
C ASP A 481 -13.75 10.55 6.94
N GLN A 482 -12.75 10.34 7.79
CA GLN A 482 -12.47 9.05 8.41
C GLN A 482 -12.31 9.19 9.92
N PRO A 483 -12.76 8.21 10.73
CA PRO A 483 -12.69 8.29 12.19
C PRO A 483 -11.26 8.29 12.75
N MET A 484 -10.32 7.73 11.99
CA MET A 484 -8.89 7.68 12.34
C MET A 484 -8.09 7.89 11.07
N LYS A 485 -7.03 8.72 11.16
CA LYS A 485 -6.13 8.96 10.03
C LYS A 485 -5.52 7.63 9.55
N PRO A 486 -5.33 7.43 8.24
CA PRO A 486 -4.86 6.16 7.70
C PRO A 486 -3.50 5.71 8.26
N LEU A 487 -2.55 6.63 8.46
CA LEU A 487 -1.25 6.31 9.05
C LEU A 487 -1.36 5.89 10.53
N ASP A 488 -2.16 6.59 11.32
CA ASP A 488 -2.42 6.23 12.73
C ASP A 488 -3.06 4.84 12.82
N ARG A 489 -3.99 4.53 11.90
CA ARG A 489 -4.62 3.21 11.80
C ARG A 489 -3.59 2.13 11.49
N ALA A 490 -2.67 2.38 10.55
CA ALA A 490 -1.58 1.45 10.25
C ALA A 490 -0.73 1.17 11.49
N MET A 491 -0.32 2.22 12.21
CA MET A 491 0.49 2.09 13.42
C MET A 491 -0.23 1.29 14.50
N PHE A 492 -1.51 1.58 14.75
CA PHE A 492 -2.32 0.85 15.73
C PHE A 492 -2.27 -0.66 15.48
N TRP A 493 -2.45 -1.09 14.22
CA TRP A 493 -2.48 -2.50 13.86
C TRP A 493 -1.10 -3.16 13.85
N ILE A 494 -0.04 -2.46 13.45
CA ILE A 494 1.33 -2.96 13.57
C ILE A 494 1.66 -3.19 15.04
N GLU A 495 1.38 -2.20 15.91
CA GLU A 495 1.60 -2.32 17.34
C GLU A 495 0.69 -3.37 17.99
N PHE A 496 -0.54 -3.54 17.49
CA PHE A 496 -1.43 -4.60 17.94
C PHE A 496 -0.80 -5.98 17.74
N VAL A 497 -0.27 -6.24 16.54
CA VAL A 497 0.42 -7.50 16.23
C VAL A 497 1.63 -7.69 17.14
N MET A 498 2.41 -6.63 17.42
CA MET A 498 3.55 -6.71 18.37
C MET A 498 3.11 -7.04 19.80
N ARG A 499 2.05 -6.38 20.30
CA ARG A 499 1.51 -6.56 21.66
C ARG A 499 0.94 -7.96 21.88
N HIS A 500 0.28 -8.50 20.86
CA HIS A 500 -0.45 -9.76 20.96
C HIS A 500 0.28 -10.96 20.33
N LYS A 501 1.49 -10.74 19.79
CA LYS A 501 2.31 -11.76 19.11
C LYS A 501 1.54 -12.45 17.97
N GLY A 502 0.84 -11.64 17.18
CA GLY A 502 0.00 -12.08 16.07
C GLY A 502 -1.45 -11.62 16.18
N ALA A 503 -2.27 -12.00 15.19
CA ALA A 503 -3.70 -11.66 15.09
C ALA A 503 -4.54 -12.84 14.57
N ALA A 504 -4.22 -14.06 14.99
CA ALA A 504 -4.86 -15.29 14.50
C ALA A 504 -6.40 -15.30 14.62
N HIS A 505 -6.98 -14.63 15.62
CA HIS A 505 -8.43 -14.54 15.81
C HIS A 505 -9.16 -13.69 14.74
N LEU A 506 -8.43 -12.90 13.95
CA LEU A 506 -8.98 -12.12 12.83
C LEU A 506 -8.90 -12.87 11.50
N ARG A 507 -8.23 -14.03 11.50
CA ARG A 507 -8.03 -14.86 10.30
C ARG A 507 -9.23 -15.82 10.14
N THR A 508 -9.84 -15.80 8.97
CA THR A 508 -10.99 -16.65 8.62
C THR A 508 -10.59 -18.13 8.47
N GLU A 509 -11.45 -19.08 8.85
CA GLU A 509 -11.18 -20.49 8.56
C GLU A 509 -11.30 -20.84 7.06
N SER A 510 -11.90 -19.97 6.25
CA SER A 510 -12.18 -20.24 4.84
C SER A 510 -10.95 -20.61 4.00
N TYR A 511 -9.77 -20.07 4.30
CA TYR A 511 -8.55 -20.39 3.53
C TYR A 511 -7.96 -21.76 3.87
N LYS A 512 -8.40 -22.42 4.95
CA LYS A 512 -8.00 -23.79 5.29
C LYS A 512 -8.97 -24.84 4.75
N MET A 513 -10.10 -24.41 4.21
CA MET A 513 -11.16 -25.30 3.74
C MET A 513 -10.90 -25.76 2.31
N SER A 514 -11.31 -26.99 2.02
CA SER A 514 -11.39 -27.45 0.63
C SER A 514 -12.51 -26.72 -0.13
N THR A 515 -12.40 -26.64 -1.46
CA THR A 515 -13.46 -26.07 -2.32
C THR A 515 -14.83 -26.72 -2.09
N ILE A 516 -14.85 -28.03 -1.76
CA ILE A 516 -16.07 -28.79 -1.48
C ILE A 516 -16.77 -28.25 -0.24
N GLN A 517 -16.03 -28.08 0.86
CA GLN A 517 -16.56 -27.58 2.13
C GLN A 517 -16.93 -26.10 2.04
N TYR A 518 -16.06 -25.27 1.44
CA TYR A 518 -16.29 -23.83 1.34
C TYR A 518 -17.61 -23.50 0.62
N TYR A 519 -17.92 -24.20 -0.48
CA TYR A 519 -19.18 -24.03 -1.21
C TYR A 519 -20.30 -24.97 -0.74
N SER A 520 -20.08 -25.74 0.34
CA SER A 520 -21.05 -26.72 0.88
C SER A 520 -21.57 -27.70 -0.17
N ILE A 521 -20.72 -28.10 -1.12
CA ILE A 521 -21.07 -29.01 -2.22
C ILE A 521 -21.42 -30.40 -1.67
N ASP A 522 -20.71 -30.84 -0.63
CA ASP A 522 -20.99 -32.06 0.13
C ASP A 522 -22.38 -32.04 0.78
N VAL A 523 -22.75 -30.93 1.42
CA VAL A 523 -24.08 -30.75 2.03
C VAL A 523 -25.17 -30.74 0.96
N MET A 524 -24.96 -30.00 -0.14
CA MET A 524 -25.91 -29.97 -1.26
C MET A 524 -26.10 -31.37 -1.87
N ALA A 525 -25.02 -32.11 -2.10
CA ALA A 525 -25.08 -33.47 -2.61
C ALA A 525 -25.84 -34.41 -1.66
N PHE A 526 -25.59 -34.29 -0.34
CA PHE A 526 -26.32 -35.06 0.68
C PHE A 526 -27.82 -34.77 0.67
N LEU A 527 -28.22 -33.49 0.65
CA LEU A 527 -29.64 -33.09 0.62
C LEU A 527 -30.34 -33.56 -0.66
N LEU A 528 -29.68 -33.45 -1.82
CA LEU A 528 -30.20 -33.97 -3.09
C LEU A 528 -30.38 -35.49 -3.06
N ALA A 529 -29.45 -36.23 -2.44
CA ALA A 529 -29.57 -37.66 -2.25
C ALA A 529 -30.77 -38.03 -1.36
N VAL A 530 -31.00 -37.30 -0.26
CA VAL A 530 -32.17 -37.49 0.61
C VAL A 530 -33.48 -37.26 -0.15
N ILE A 531 -33.56 -36.18 -0.93
CA ILE A 531 -34.73 -35.88 -1.78
C ILE A 531 -34.96 -37.00 -2.79
N PHE A 532 -33.90 -37.43 -3.48
CA PHE A 532 -33.98 -38.52 -4.46
C PHE A 532 -34.47 -39.83 -3.84
N ILE A 533 -33.97 -40.20 -2.66
CA ILE A 533 -34.40 -41.38 -1.92
C ILE A 533 -35.89 -41.25 -1.54
N ALA A 534 -36.31 -40.09 -1.00
CA ALA A 534 -37.70 -39.86 -0.63
C ALA A 534 -38.66 -39.97 -1.84
N PHE A 535 -38.30 -39.38 -2.98
CA PHE A 535 -39.07 -39.54 -4.22
C PHE A 535 -39.11 -40.98 -4.71
N THR A 536 -38.00 -41.72 -4.63
CA THR A 536 -37.93 -43.13 -5.04
C THR A 536 -38.82 -44.01 -4.16
N VAL A 537 -38.80 -43.77 -2.85
CA VAL A 537 -39.67 -44.46 -1.87
C VAL A 537 -41.13 -44.13 -2.14
N LEU A 538 -41.48 -42.85 -2.29
CA LEU A 538 -42.85 -42.42 -2.60
C LEU A 538 -43.33 -43.03 -3.92
N PHE A 539 -42.53 -42.98 -4.98
CA PHE A 539 -42.86 -43.56 -6.27
C PHE A 539 -43.06 -45.07 -6.16
N SER A 540 -42.23 -45.77 -5.40
CA SER A 540 -42.37 -47.21 -5.15
C SER A 540 -43.65 -47.53 -4.36
N ILE A 541 -43.99 -46.74 -3.35
CA ILE A 541 -45.27 -46.86 -2.61
C ILE A 541 -46.46 -46.62 -3.55
N LEU A 542 -46.45 -45.56 -4.35
CA LEU A 542 -47.51 -45.24 -5.31
C LEU A 542 -47.64 -46.32 -6.39
N LYS A 543 -46.51 -46.84 -6.90
CA LYS A 543 -46.50 -47.96 -7.86
C LYS A 543 -47.07 -49.23 -7.23
N LEU A 544 -46.68 -49.56 -6.00
CA LEU A 544 -47.23 -50.72 -5.28
C LEU A 544 -48.72 -50.56 -5.01
N PHE A 545 -49.16 -49.37 -4.62
CA PHE A 545 -50.57 -49.04 -4.44
C PHE A 545 -51.34 -49.18 -5.76
N PHE A 546 -50.82 -48.62 -6.85
CA PHE A 546 -51.43 -48.71 -8.17
C PHE A 546 -51.51 -50.16 -8.67
N ILE A 547 -50.45 -50.96 -8.50
CA ILE A 547 -50.45 -52.39 -8.82
C ILE A 547 -51.48 -53.15 -7.96
N LYS A 548 -51.62 -52.83 -6.68
CA LYS A 548 -52.61 -53.49 -5.81
C LYS A 548 -54.06 -53.10 -6.12
N VAL A 549 -54.31 -51.86 -6.51
CA VAL A 549 -55.67 -51.33 -6.75
C VAL A 549 -56.12 -51.62 -8.19
N PHE A 550 -55.23 -51.52 -9.17
CA PHE A 550 -55.55 -51.63 -10.61
C PHE A 550 -54.92 -52.85 -11.29
N GLY A 551 -54.07 -53.62 -10.62
CA GLY A 551 -53.56 -54.89 -11.13
C GLY A 551 -54.65 -55.95 -11.17
N ARG A 552 -55.03 -56.40 -12.37
CA ARG A 552 -55.96 -57.52 -12.55
C ARG A 552 -55.42 -58.77 -11.83
N LYS A 553 -56.19 -59.35 -10.90
CA LYS A 553 -55.98 -60.72 -10.45
C LYS A 553 -56.21 -61.65 -11.65
N VAL A 554 -55.13 -62.12 -12.28
CA VAL A 554 -55.22 -63.27 -13.17
C VAL A 554 -55.55 -64.47 -12.28
N LYS A 555 -56.79 -64.99 -12.37
CA LYS A 555 -57.14 -66.29 -11.79
C LYS A 555 -56.26 -67.32 -12.50
N LYS A 556 -55.43 -68.04 -11.74
CA LYS A 556 -54.88 -69.32 -12.19
C LYS A 556 -56.02 -70.35 -12.12
N GLU A 557 -56.40 -70.88 -13.27
CA GLU A 557 -57.17 -72.13 -13.38
C GLU A 557 -56.31 -73.33 -13.03
#